data_AF-A0A402AWK4-F1
#
_entry.id   AF-A0A402AWK4-F1
#
_cell.length_a   1.000
_cell.length_b   1.000
_cell.length_c   1.000
_cell.angle_alpha   90.00
_cell.angle_beta   90.00
_cell.angle_gamma   90.00
#
_symmetry.space_group_name_H-M   'P 1'
#
loop_
_entity.id
_entity.type
_entity.pdbx_description
1 polymer ?
#
loop_
_entity_poly.entity_id
_entity_poly.type
_entity_poly.pdbx_seq_one_letter_code
_entity_poly.pdbx_strand_id
1 'polypeptide(L)'
;MIEINEQQISLHASPRDKQEAINLVGQLLINSGNIFPDYVASMKKREEVANTYLGNGIAIPHGLNEHRDFIQRTGVAVLQVPAGVTWNPGETARLVVGIAAKSDEHIEVLRRLTRVLSDEKQVALLAQTTNPQDIIQALTGERATESTSATSTPEDYEQFFDAIVSNKTGLHARPAAMFVNLAKRFKADIRVRNGERVGDGKRLLSLLQLGVEHGMQIRVSAQGADARTALQSLQEALEQNLGEEEAEAQPTTQPDAQAAWTPQTANATFSGISAAPASRLDQ
;
A
#
# COMPACT_ATOMS: atom_id res chain seq x y z
N MET A 1 3.53 2.11 -1.45
CA MET A 1 2.68 1.57 -0.36
C MET A 1 3.61 0.85 0.59
N ILE A 2 3.41 0.92 1.92
CA ILE A 2 4.25 0.15 2.85
C ILE A 2 3.88 -1.32 2.66
N GLU A 3 4.82 -2.09 2.13
CA GLU A 3 4.70 -3.54 2.01
C GLU A 3 5.31 -4.17 3.26
N ILE A 4 4.47 -4.85 4.04
CA ILE A 4 4.87 -5.65 5.20
C ILE A 4 4.21 -7.02 5.09
N ASN A 5 4.99 -8.06 5.34
CA ASN A 5 4.51 -9.45 5.38
C ASN A 5 4.93 -10.13 6.70
N GLU A 6 4.53 -11.38 6.88
CA GLU A 6 4.77 -12.14 8.11
C GLU A 6 6.26 -12.31 8.46
N GLN A 7 7.17 -12.35 7.48
CA GLN A 7 8.61 -12.49 7.73
C GLN A 7 9.22 -11.26 8.41
N GLN A 8 8.53 -10.12 8.31
CA GLN A 8 8.93 -8.86 8.94
C GLN A 8 8.32 -8.69 10.33
N ILE A 9 7.62 -9.71 10.85
CA ILE A 9 6.92 -9.66 12.13
C ILE A 9 7.43 -10.78 13.04
N SER A 10 7.81 -10.42 14.25
CA SER A 10 8.11 -11.39 15.32
C SER A 10 7.13 -11.17 16.46
N LEU A 11 6.27 -12.17 16.70
CA LEU A 11 5.36 -12.20 17.83
C LEU A 11 6.05 -12.73 19.09
N HIS A 12 5.49 -12.38 20.25
CA HIS A 12 5.88 -12.93 21.56
C HIS A 12 7.37 -12.80 21.90
N ALA A 13 8.03 -11.74 21.44
CA ALA A 13 9.42 -11.49 21.79
C ALA A 13 9.57 -11.07 23.26
N SER A 14 10.74 -11.36 23.82
CA SER A 14 11.10 -11.02 25.20
C SER A 14 12.53 -10.48 25.27
N PRO A 15 12.79 -9.29 24.68
CA PRO A 15 14.08 -8.63 24.84
C PRO A 15 14.29 -8.24 26.31
N ARG A 16 15.52 -8.40 26.81
CA ARG A 16 15.95 -8.02 28.15
C ARG A 16 15.93 -6.50 28.34
N ASP A 17 16.24 -5.76 27.28
CA ASP A 17 16.33 -4.30 27.31
C ASP A 17 16.05 -3.66 25.94
N LYS A 18 16.02 -2.32 25.91
CA LYS A 18 15.85 -1.52 24.70
C LYS A 18 16.88 -1.85 23.61
N GLN A 19 18.14 -2.07 23.99
CA GLN A 19 19.23 -2.32 23.03
C GLN A 19 19.04 -3.66 22.33
N GLU A 20 18.58 -4.69 23.05
CA GLU A 20 18.22 -5.97 22.50
C GLU A 20 16.97 -5.88 21.61
N ALA A 21 15.95 -5.12 22.01
CA ALA A 21 14.78 -4.88 21.17
C ALA A 21 15.15 -4.24 19.81
N ILE A 22 16.04 -3.23 19.82
CA ILE A 22 16.55 -2.59 18.60
C ILE A 22 17.33 -3.60 17.73
N ASN A 23 18.11 -4.50 18.34
CA ASN A 23 18.83 -5.54 17.58
C ASN A 23 17.87 -6.53 16.93
N LEU A 24 16.86 -7.01 17.66
CA LEU A 24 15.91 -7.99 17.15
C LEU A 24 15.10 -7.43 15.98
N VAL A 25 14.58 -6.21 16.11
CA VAL A 25 13.84 -5.58 15.00
C VAL A 25 14.76 -5.21 13.83
N GLY A 26 16.00 -4.83 14.11
CA GLY A 26 17.04 -4.66 13.09
C GLY A 26 17.34 -5.96 12.34
N GLN A 27 17.40 -7.10 13.03
CA GLN A 27 17.61 -8.41 12.41
C GLN A 27 16.45 -8.79 11.48
N LEU A 28 15.21 -8.45 11.83
CA LEU A 28 14.06 -8.64 10.92
C LEU A 28 14.23 -7.84 9.63
N LEU A 29 14.70 -6.59 9.71
CA LEU A 29 15.00 -5.75 8.54
C LEU A 29 16.16 -6.30 7.70
N ILE A 30 17.20 -6.87 8.34
CA ILE A 30 18.32 -7.53 7.63
C ILE A 30 17.82 -8.77 6.90
N ASN A 31 17.11 -9.66 7.59
CA ASN A 31 16.58 -10.91 7.04
C ASN A 31 15.61 -10.65 5.88
N SER A 32 14.88 -9.54 5.95
CA SER A 32 13.96 -9.09 4.91
C SER A 32 14.65 -8.28 3.80
N GLY A 33 15.98 -8.17 3.81
CA GLY A 33 16.76 -7.47 2.77
C GLY A 33 16.50 -5.97 2.70
N ASN A 34 16.02 -5.34 3.77
CA ASN A 34 15.77 -3.90 3.82
C ASN A 34 17.04 -3.10 4.09
N ILE A 35 17.94 -3.62 4.93
CA ILE A 35 19.13 -2.91 5.41
C ILE A 35 20.37 -3.81 5.38
N PHE A 36 21.55 -3.19 5.38
CA PHE A 36 22.81 -3.84 5.75
C PHE A 36 22.97 -3.87 7.29
N PRO A 37 23.77 -4.80 7.84
CA PRO A 37 23.96 -4.93 9.29
C PRO A 37 24.39 -3.63 10.01
N ASP A 38 25.22 -2.82 9.36
CA ASP A 38 25.73 -1.54 9.87
C ASP A 38 24.60 -0.55 10.24
N TYR A 39 23.45 -0.63 9.58
CA TYR A 39 22.32 0.24 9.88
C TYR A 39 21.77 0.02 11.30
N VAL A 40 21.92 -1.17 11.89
CA VAL A 40 21.48 -1.44 13.27
C VAL A 40 22.29 -0.61 14.27
N ALA A 41 23.59 -0.46 14.05
CA ALA A 41 24.41 0.44 14.86
C ALA A 41 23.94 1.90 14.71
N SER A 42 23.52 2.29 13.50
CA SER A 42 22.92 3.60 13.30
C SER A 42 21.59 3.78 14.04
N MET A 43 20.76 2.75 14.15
CA MET A 43 19.49 2.81 14.90
C MET A 43 19.75 3.05 16.40
N LYS A 44 20.75 2.37 16.96
CA LYS A 44 21.17 2.58 18.36
C LYS A 44 21.68 3.99 18.60
N LYS A 45 22.58 4.47 17.73
CA LYS A 45 23.13 5.83 17.81
C LYS A 45 22.03 6.89 17.68
N ARG A 46 21.03 6.66 16.81
CA ARG A 46 19.87 7.55 16.68
C ARG A 46 19.05 7.61 17.98
N GLU A 47 18.84 6.48 18.64
CA GLU A 47 18.12 6.40 19.92
C GLU A 47 18.83 7.14 21.06
N GLU A 48 20.17 7.14 21.07
CA GLU A 48 20.96 7.91 22.05
C GLU A 48 20.79 9.43 21.88
N VAL A 49 20.54 9.89 20.65
CA VAL A 49 20.38 11.32 20.33
C VAL A 49 18.99 11.82 20.64
N ALA A 50 17.95 11.04 20.34
CA ALA A 50 16.58 11.41 20.69
C ALA A 50 15.65 10.20 20.79
N ASN A 51 14.75 10.28 21.76
CA ASN A 51 13.75 9.26 22.06
C ASN A 51 12.92 8.89 20.82
N THR A 52 12.82 7.59 20.53
CA THR A 52 11.94 7.06 19.49
C THR A 52 10.65 6.40 20.03
N TYR A 53 10.36 6.54 21.32
CA TYR A 53 9.05 6.21 21.87
C TYR A 53 8.01 7.23 21.38
N LEU A 54 6.90 6.73 20.82
CA LEU A 54 5.87 7.57 20.21
C LEU A 54 4.64 7.74 21.10
N GLY A 55 4.54 6.97 22.19
CA GLY A 55 3.37 6.92 23.07
C GLY A 55 2.64 5.57 22.99
N ASN A 56 1.69 5.37 23.90
CA ASN A 56 0.78 4.21 23.93
C ASN A 56 1.44 2.87 23.60
N GLY A 57 2.59 2.58 24.20
CA GLY A 57 3.25 1.30 24.04
C GLY A 57 3.96 1.07 22.69
N ILE A 58 4.17 2.11 21.86
CA ILE A 58 4.84 1.95 20.57
C ILE A 58 6.16 2.73 20.54
N ALA A 59 7.21 2.07 20.06
CA ALA A 59 8.50 2.68 19.74
C ALA A 59 8.84 2.49 18.25
N ILE A 60 9.58 3.43 17.67
CA ILE A 60 9.88 3.50 16.23
C ILE A 60 11.39 3.65 15.94
N PRO A 61 12.24 2.68 16.35
CA PRO A 61 13.67 2.80 16.11
C PRO A 61 13.97 2.87 14.61
N HIS A 62 14.81 3.82 14.24
CA HIS A 62 15.26 4.08 12.87
C HIS A 62 16.69 4.64 12.91
N GLY A 63 17.41 4.61 11.78
CA GLY A 63 18.78 5.10 11.69
C GLY A 63 18.89 6.63 11.61
N LEU A 64 20.12 7.12 11.56
CA LEU A 64 20.44 8.52 11.29
C LEU A 64 20.32 8.79 9.79
N ASN A 65 19.98 10.03 9.43
CA ASN A 65 19.82 10.43 8.03
C ASN A 65 21.11 10.27 7.21
N GLU A 66 22.28 10.44 7.81
CA GLU A 66 23.60 10.28 7.18
C GLU A 66 23.96 8.84 6.82
N HIS A 67 23.22 7.85 7.33
CA HIS A 67 23.48 6.42 7.12
C HIS A 67 22.43 5.75 6.21
N ARG A 68 21.72 6.54 5.39
CA ARG A 68 20.74 6.02 4.42
C ARG A 68 21.36 5.09 3.36
N ASP A 69 22.68 5.19 3.12
CA ASP A 69 23.41 4.30 2.22
C ASP A 69 23.40 2.84 2.69
N PHE A 70 23.16 2.59 3.98
CA PHE A 70 22.99 1.23 4.49
C PHE A 70 21.59 0.66 4.26
N ILE A 71 20.66 1.40 3.66
CA ILE A 71 19.31 0.96 3.35
C ILE A 71 19.31 0.40 1.93
N GLN A 72 19.05 -0.90 1.79
CA GLN A 72 18.92 -1.55 0.47
C GLN A 72 17.58 -1.19 -0.17
N ARG A 73 16.49 -1.23 0.60
CA ARG A 73 15.14 -0.84 0.19
C ARG A 73 14.31 -0.38 1.38
N THR A 74 13.39 0.55 1.16
CA THR A 74 12.45 0.99 2.19
C THR A 74 11.65 -0.20 2.73
N GLY A 75 11.43 -0.24 4.04
CA GLY A 75 10.59 -1.24 4.67
C GLY A 75 10.45 -1.04 6.17
N VAL A 76 9.54 -1.84 6.72
CA VAL A 76 9.16 -1.82 8.13
C VAL A 76 9.25 -3.24 8.67
N ALA A 77 9.67 -3.37 9.92
CA ALA A 77 9.57 -4.62 10.68
C ALA A 77 8.94 -4.36 12.05
N VAL A 78 8.28 -5.37 12.61
CA VAL A 78 7.57 -5.26 13.88
C VAL A 78 8.00 -6.37 14.82
N LEU A 79 8.46 -5.96 16.00
CA LEU A 79 8.71 -6.83 17.13
C LEU A 79 7.62 -6.59 18.18
N GLN A 80 6.77 -7.58 18.43
CA GLN A 80 5.78 -7.53 19.50
C GLN A 80 6.39 -8.05 20.80
N VAL A 81 6.24 -7.28 21.87
CA VAL A 81 6.78 -7.58 23.20
C VAL A 81 5.63 -7.57 24.22
N PRO A 82 4.91 -8.68 24.42
CA PRO A 82 3.69 -8.71 25.25
C PRO A 82 3.91 -8.26 26.70
N ALA A 83 5.03 -8.68 27.30
CA ALA A 83 5.41 -8.27 28.66
C ALA A 83 5.81 -6.77 28.74
N GLY A 84 6.06 -6.14 27.60
CA GLY A 84 6.66 -4.83 27.49
C GLY A 84 8.18 -4.86 27.72
N VAL A 85 8.86 -3.89 27.13
CA VAL A 85 10.25 -3.57 27.40
C VAL A 85 10.34 -2.10 27.80
N THR A 86 11.06 -1.80 28.88
CA THR A 86 11.31 -0.42 29.29
C THR A 86 12.09 0.27 28.19
N TRP A 87 11.51 1.31 27.58
CA TRP A 87 12.15 2.09 26.53
C TRP A 87 12.98 3.23 27.13
N ASN A 88 12.37 3.98 28.06
CA ASN A 88 13.02 4.96 28.94
C ASN A 88 12.32 4.94 30.31
N PRO A 89 12.83 5.64 31.33
CA PRO A 89 12.13 5.72 32.62
C PRO A 89 10.67 6.18 32.46
N GLY A 90 9.72 5.33 32.85
CA GLY A 90 8.28 5.58 32.72
C GLY A 90 7.66 5.23 31.36
N GLU A 91 8.47 4.83 30.38
CA GLU A 91 8.01 4.47 29.04
C GLU A 91 8.19 2.97 28.80
N THR A 92 7.11 2.26 28.45
CA THR A 92 7.15 0.83 28.16
C THR A 92 6.67 0.59 26.74
N ALA A 93 7.52 0.02 25.88
CA ALA A 93 7.16 -0.37 24.53
C ALA A 93 6.66 -1.83 24.50
N ARG A 94 5.52 -2.06 23.86
CA ARG A 94 4.95 -3.38 23.56
C ARG A 94 4.94 -3.70 22.07
N LEU A 95 5.06 -2.69 21.22
CA LEU A 95 5.30 -2.82 19.80
C LEU A 95 6.51 -1.98 19.43
N VAL A 96 7.54 -2.63 18.88
CA VAL A 96 8.74 -1.95 18.39
C VAL A 96 8.73 -2.05 16.87
N VAL A 97 8.55 -0.92 16.20
CA VAL A 97 8.37 -0.80 14.75
C VAL A 97 9.65 -0.24 14.14
N GLY A 98 10.51 -1.12 13.64
CA GLY A 98 11.76 -0.74 12.99
C GLY A 98 11.49 -0.16 11.61
N ILE A 99 12.08 1.00 11.32
CA ILE A 99 11.86 1.71 10.04
C ILE A 99 13.18 1.90 9.29
N ALA A 100 13.20 1.43 8.05
CA ALA A 100 14.23 1.75 7.07
C ALA A 100 13.58 2.53 5.92
N ALA A 101 13.98 3.79 5.71
CA ALA A 101 13.45 4.63 4.64
C ALA A 101 14.57 5.40 3.92
N LYS A 102 14.66 5.29 2.59
CA LYS A 102 15.64 6.02 1.78
C LYS A 102 15.32 7.51 1.65
N SER A 103 14.05 7.87 1.80
CA SER A 103 13.53 9.23 1.65
C SER A 103 12.58 9.56 2.82
N ASP A 104 11.76 10.59 2.65
CA ASP A 104 10.74 10.99 3.64
C ASP A 104 9.55 10.02 3.73
N GLU A 105 9.68 8.83 3.13
CA GLU A 105 8.74 7.70 3.25
C GLU A 105 8.48 7.27 4.70
N HIS A 106 9.39 7.57 5.64
CA HIS A 106 9.15 7.36 7.06
C HIS A 106 7.93 8.15 7.56
N ILE A 107 7.61 9.31 6.99
CA ILE A 107 6.45 10.14 7.37
C ILE A 107 5.12 9.41 7.08
N GLU A 108 5.03 8.66 5.98
CA GLU A 108 3.81 7.88 5.69
C GLU A 108 3.64 6.72 6.68
N VAL A 109 4.74 6.11 7.15
CA VAL A 109 4.69 5.12 8.23
C VAL A 109 4.18 5.77 9.51
N LEU A 110 4.70 6.94 9.87
CA LEU A 110 4.28 7.70 11.04
C LEU A 110 2.78 8.05 10.99
N ARG A 111 2.28 8.53 9.84
CA ARG A 111 0.86 8.90 9.66
C ARG A 111 -0.10 7.72 9.88
N ARG A 112 0.35 6.49 9.61
CA ARG A 112 -0.46 5.29 9.87
C ARG A 112 -0.36 4.84 11.31
N LEU A 113 0.85 4.92 11.88
CA LEU A 113 1.07 4.64 13.29
C LEU A 113 0.30 5.59 14.20
N THR A 114 0.14 6.87 13.85
CA THR A 114 -0.65 7.83 14.66
C THR A 114 -2.11 7.42 14.80
N ARG A 115 -2.70 6.76 13.79
CA ARG A 115 -4.05 6.19 13.90
C ARG A 115 -4.09 5.04 14.89
N VAL A 116 -3.15 4.09 14.79
CA VAL A 116 -3.06 2.94 15.71
C VAL A 116 -2.82 3.43 17.14
N LEU A 117 -1.93 4.39 17.31
CA LEU A 117 -1.64 5.02 18.59
C LEU A 117 -2.84 5.67 19.25
N SER A 118 -3.73 6.28 18.45
CA SER A 118 -4.90 6.97 18.97
C SER A 118 -5.99 6.01 19.47
N ASP A 119 -5.86 4.70 19.20
CA ASP A 119 -6.78 3.66 19.65
C ASP A 119 -6.10 2.71 20.65
N GLU A 120 -6.23 3.02 21.94
CA GLU A 120 -5.68 2.20 23.03
C GLU A 120 -6.15 0.74 22.99
N LYS A 121 -7.37 0.47 22.52
CA LYS A 121 -7.90 -0.89 22.41
C LYS A 121 -7.18 -1.65 21.30
N GLN A 122 -6.95 -0.98 20.17
CA GLN A 122 -6.19 -1.56 19.06
C GLN A 122 -4.76 -1.88 19.49
N VAL A 123 -4.07 -0.96 20.18
CA VAL A 123 -2.74 -1.23 20.73
C VAL A 123 -2.75 -2.41 21.70
N ALA A 124 -3.72 -2.46 22.63
CA ALA A 124 -3.81 -3.55 23.60
C ALA A 124 -4.01 -4.91 22.92
N LEU A 125 -4.82 -4.95 21.85
CA LEU A 125 -5.02 -6.14 21.03
C LEU A 125 -3.71 -6.53 20.31
N LEU A 126 -3.06 -5.58 19.63
CA LEU A 126 -1.82 -5.84 18.90
C LEU A 126 -0.66 -6.23 19.84
N ALA A 127 -0.65 -5.77 21.08
CA ALA A 127 0.34 -6.16 22.08
C ALA A 127 0.21 -7.63 22.52
N GLN A 128 -0.96 -8.25 22.33
CA GLN A 128 -1.27 -9.60 22.80
C GLN A 128 -1.65 -10.57 21.66
N THR A 129 -1.80 -10.08 20.43
CA THR A 129 -2.21 -10.93 19.30
C THR A 129 -1.23 -12.08 19.08
N THR A 130 -1.78 -13.23 18.69
CA THR A 130 -1.06 -14.42 18.22
C THR A 130 -1.07 -14.52 16.69
N ASN A 131 -1.69 -13.56 16.00
CA ASN A 131 -1.85 -13.54 14.56
C ASN A 131 -1.10 -12.34 13.93
N PRO A 132 -0.05 -12.57 13.12
CA PRO A 132 0.71 -11.48 12.50
C PRO A 132 -0.16 -10.64 11.54
N GLN A 133 -1.24 -11.21 10.99
CA GLN A 133 -2.15 -10.49 10.10
C GLN A 133 -2.82 -9.29 10.79
N ASP A 134 -3.07 -9.35 12.09
CA ASP A 134 -3.66 -8.22 12.82
C ASP A 134 -2.74 -6.99 12.78
N ILE A 135 -1.42 -7.21 12.91
CA ILE A 135 -0.39 -6.17 12.81
C ILE A 135 -0.31 -5.64 11.37
N ILE A 136 -0.30 -6.55 10.38
CA ILE A 136 -0.28 -6.17 8.96
C ILE A 136 -1.48 -5.28 8.64
N GLN A 137 -2.69 -5.70 9.01
CA GLN A 137 -3.93 -4.95 8.82
C GLN A 137 -3.89 -3.58 9.49
N ALA A 138 -3.41 -3.49 10.73
CA ALA A 138 -3.34 -2.22 11.45
C ALA A 138 -2.41 -1.22 10.74
N LEU A 139 -1.25 -1.69 10.27
CA LEU A 139 -0.22 -0.85 9.63
C LEU A 139 -0.51 -0.55 8.16
N THR A 140 -1.15 -1.45 7.43
CA THR A 140 -1.50 -1.24 6.01
C THR A 140 -2.84 -0.52 5.85
N GLY A 141 -3.73 -0.64 6.83
CA GLY A 141 -5.12 -0.17 6.74
C GLY A 141 -6.02 -1.10 5.92
N GLU A 142 -5.53 -2.28 5.51
CA GLU A 142 -6.34 -3.29 4.88
C GLU A 142 -7.19 -3.98 5.94
N ARG A 143 -8.46 -3.59 6.04
CA ARG A 143 -9.41 -4.32 6.87
C ARG A 143 -9.49 -5.76 6.33
N ALA A 144 -8.86 -6.72 7.00
CA ALA A 144 -9.28 -8.11 6.92
C ALA A 144 -10.70 -8.12 7.45
N THR A 145 -11.66 -8.11 6.54
CA THR A 145 -12.98 -8.64 6.80
C THR A 145 -12.80 -10.09 7.19
N GLU A 146 -13.32 -10.45 8.34
CA GLU A 146 -13.45 -11.83 8.81
C GLU A 146 -13.79 -12.77 7.65
N SER A 147 -12.92 -13.75 7.39
CA SER A 147 -13.28 -15.15 7.11
C SER A 147 -12.02 -15.99 6.82
N THR A 148 -11.61 -16.74 7.85
CA THR A 148 -11.33 -18.18 7.83
C THR A 148 -10.24 -18.75 6.89
N SER A 149 -9.19 -19.26 7.54
CA SER A 149 -8.35 -20.44 7.25
C SER A 149 -8.09 -20.92 5.81
N ALA A 150 -6.78 -21.04 5.54
CA ALA A 150 -6.08 -22.13 4.85
C ALA A 150 -6.47 -22.50 3.40
N THR A 151 -5.50 -22.28 2.51
CA THR A 151 -5.18 -23.11 1.32
C THR A 151 -6.37 -23.65 0.51
N SER A 152 -7.01 -22.76 -0.22
CA SER A 152 -7.53 -23.03 -1.56
C SER A 152 -7.61 -21.71 -2.32
N THR A 153 -7.33 -21.71 -3.62
CA THR A 153 -7.76 -20.61 -4.49
C THR A 153 -9.24 -20.31 -4.17
N PRO A 154 -9.62 -19.06 -3.84
CA PRO A 154 -10.99 -18.77 -3.45
C PRO A 154 -11.95 -19.31 -4.52
N GLU A 155 -12.83 -20.24 -4.15
CA GLU A 155 -13.83 -20.76 -5.08
C GLU A 155 -14.82 -19.66 -5.46
N ASP A 156 -15.47 -19.79 -6.61
CA ASP A 156 -16.53 -18.86 -6.98
C ASP A 156 -17.74 -19.03 -6.05
N TYR A 157 -18.50 -17.97 -5.84
CA TYR A 157 -19.79 -18.09 -5.17
C TYR A 157 -20.82 -18.79 -6.05
N GLU A 158 -21.83 -19.39 -5.43
CA GLU A 158 -22.89 -20.16 -6.10
C GLU A 158 -23.62 -19.36 -7.20
N GLN A 159 -23.84 -18.07 -6.97
CA GLN A 159 -24.44 -17.18 -7.96
C GLN A 159 -23.34 -16.47 -8.73
N PHE A 160 -23.34 -16.64 -10.06
CA PHE A 160 -22.35 -16.05 -10.95
C PHE A 160 -22.90 -15.81 -12.35
N PHE A 161 -22.17 -15.00 -13.12
CA PHE A 161 -22.26 -14.96 -14.58
C PHE A 161 -20.85 -14.92 -15.17
N ASP A 162 -20.73 -15.39 -16.41
CA ASP A 162 -19.52 -15.29 -17.21
C ASP A 162 -19.70 -14.17 -18.24
N ALA A 163 -18.66 -13.37 -18.45
CA ALA A 163 -18.68 -12.27 -19.42
C ALA A 163 -17.34 -12.15 -20.16
N ILE A 164 -17.41 -11.68 -21.41
CA ILE A 164 -16.23 -11.29 -22.19
C ILE A 164 -16.01 -9.79 -21.99
N VAL A 165 -14.78 -9.41 -21.63
CA VAL A 165 -14.45 -7.99 -21.47
C VAL A 165 -14.26 -7.33 -22.82
N SER A 166 -15.23 -6.52 -23.23
CA SER A 166 -15.23 -5.78 -24.51
C SER A 166 -14.49 -4.44 -24.45
N ASN A 167 -14.24 -3.90 -23.26
CA ASN A 167 -13.41 -2.71 -23.04
C ASN A 167 -12.07 -2.83 -23.78
N LYS A 168 -11.69 -1.81 -24.58
CA LYS A 168 -10.50 -1.90 -25.47
C LYS A 168 -9.20 -2.11 -24.70
N THR A 169 -9.16 -1.60 -23.49
CA THR A 169 -8.02 -1.62 -22.57
C THR A 169 -8.22 -2.61 -21.42
N GLY A 170 -9.24 -3.47 -21.50
CA GLY A 170 -9.58 -4.43 -20.45
C GLY A 170 -10.14 -3.78 -19.18
N LEU A 171 -10.07 -4.47 -18.03
CA LEU A 171 -10.44 -3.88 -16.73
C LEU A 171 -9.25 -3.10 -16.12
N HIS A 172 -8.76 -2.10 -16.85
CA HIS A 172 -7.74 -1.18 -16.36
C HIS A 172 -8.35 -0.09 -15.45
N ALA A 173 -7.52 0.86 -14.98
CA ALA A 173 -7.85 1.83 -13.93
C ALA A 173 -9.24 2.50 -14.04
N ARG A 174 -9.70 2.89 -15.23
CA ARG A 174 -10.99 3.58 -15.43
C ARG A 174 -12.20 2.63 -15.37
N PRO A 175 -12.34 1.62 -16.26
CA PRO A 175 -13.46 0.67 -16.20
C PRO A 175 -13.44 -0.12 -14.89
N ALA A 176 -12.27 -0.49 -14.36
CA ALA A 176 -12.19 -1.12 -13.04
C ALA A 176 -12.70 -0.22 -11.91
N ALA A 177 -12.42 1.09 -11.95
CA ALA A 177 -12.96 2.02 -10.96
C ALA A 177 -14.50 2.13 -11.06
N MET A 178 -15.05 2.12 -12.28
CA MET A 178 -16.51 2.14 -12.47
C MET A 178 -17.16 0.84 -11.97
N PHE A 179 -16.57 -0.31 -12.31
CA PHE A 179 -17.00 -1.61 -11.78
C PHE A 179 -17.00 -1.61 -10.24
N VAL A 180 -15.89 -1.19 -9.62
CA VAL A 180 -15.75 -1.15 -8.15
C VAL A 180 -16.75 -0.20 -7.51
N ASN A 181 -16.96 0.98 -8.10
CA ASN A 181 -17.92 1.96 -7.58
C ASN A 181 -19.36 1.46 -7.64
N LEU A 182 -19.69 0.65 -8.65
CA LEU A 182 -20.98 -0.04 -8.73
C LEU A 182 -21.05 -1.18 -7.70
N ALA A 183 -20.04 -2.04 -7.64
CA ALA A 183 -19.95 -3.16 -6.71
C ALA A 183 -20.09 -2.72 -5.24
N LYS A 184 -19.50 -1.58 -4.86
CA LYS A 184 -19.58 -1.00 -3.51
C LYS A 184 -20.98 -0.57 -3.07
N ARG A 185 -21.94 -0.44 -3.99
CA ARG A 185 -23.34 -0.09 -3.65
C ARG A 185 -24.08 -1.26 -3.01
N PHE A 186 -23.58 -2.48 -3.20
CA PHE A 186 -24.20 -3.71 -2.72
C PHE A 186 -23.55 -4.17 -1.42
N LYS A 187 -24.35 -4.84 -0.58
CA LYS A 187 -23.88 -5.50 0.65
C LYS A 187 -23.19 -6.83 0.33
N ALA A 188 -23.58 -7.51 -0.74
CA ALA A 188 -23.05 -8.79 -1.18
C ALA A 188 -21.55 -8.76 -1.40
N ASP A 189 -20.86 -9.82 -1.01
CA ASP A 189 -19.48 -10.05 -1.38
C ASP A 189 -19.42 -10.40 -2.87
N ILE A 190 -18.46 -9.81 -3.59
CA ILE A 190 -18.35 -9.93 -5.04
C ILE A 190 -16.92 -10.33 -5.38
N ARG A 191 -16.78 -11.40 -6.16
CA ARG A 191 -15.49 -11.90 -6.67
C ARG A 191 -15.45 -11.80 -8.18
N VAL A 192 -14.26 -11.50 -8.71
CA VAL A 192 -13.96 -11.54 -10.14
C VAL A 192 -12.81 -12.51 -10.37
N ARG A 193 -13.01 -13.47 -11.28
CA ARG A 193 -12.01 -14.47 -11.66
C ARG A 193 -11.53 -14.24 -13.09
N ASN A 194 -10.22 -14.37 -13.28
CA ASN A 194 -9.55 -14.47 -14.58
C ASN A 194 -8.64 -15.72 -14.57
N GLY A 195 -9.10 -16.82 -15.18
CA GLY A 195 -8.43 -18.13 -15.09
C GLY A 195 -8.27 -18.60 -13.64
N GLU A 196 -7.04 -18.76 -13.18
CA GLU A 196 -6.73 -19.18 -11.81
C GLU A 196 -6.73 -18.02 -10.80
N ARG A 197 -6.70 -16.77 -11.28
CA ARG A 197 -6.62 -15.57 -10.43
C ARG A 197 -8.01 -15.14 -10.00
N VAL A 198 -8.16 -14.83 -8.72
CA VAL A 198 -9.42 -14.34 -8.14
C VAL A 198 -9.16 -13.08 -7.33
N GLY A 199 -10.06 -12.10 -7.47
CA GLY A 199 -9.95 -10.81 -6.84
C GLY A 199 -11.28 -10.33 -6.27
N ASP A 200 -11.19 -9.46 -5.27
CA ASP A 200 -12.34 -8.79 -4.67
C ASP A 200 -12.86 -7.69 -5.61
N GLY A 201 -14.09 -7.85 -6.08
CA GLY A 201 -14.75 -6.94 -7.01
C GLY A 201 -15.04 -5.55 -6.45
N LYS A 202 -14.93 -5.35 -5.13
CA LYS A 202 -15.05 -4.04 -4.45
C LYS A 202 -13.71 -3.37 -4.21
N ARG A 203 -12.59 -3.98 -4.59
CA ARG A 203 -11.23 -3.44 -4.41
C ARG A 203 -10.56 -3.17 -5.75
N LEU A 204 -10.36 -1.90 -6.07
CA LEU A 204 -9.72 -1.47 -7.33
C LEU A 204 -8.37 -2.14 -7.56
N LEU A 205 -7.48 -2.15 -6.57
CA LEU A 205 -6.18 -2.80 -6.70
C LEU A 205 -6.30 -4.30 -6.99
N SER A 206 -7.30 -4.97 -6.40
CA SER A 206 -7.52 -6.39 -6.62
C SER A 206 -7.90 -6.67 -8.07
N LEU A 207 -8.76 -5.85 -8.69
CA LEU A 207 -9.11 -5.98 -10.10
C LEU A 207 -7.93 -5.69 -11.04
N LEU A 208 -7.13 -4.67 -10.75
CA LEU A 208 -5.96 -4.33 -11.57
C LEU A 208 -4.91 -5.45 -11.57
N GLN A 209 -4.80 -6.20 -10.47
CA GLN A 209 -3.89 -7.34 -10.35
C GLN A 209 -4.39 -8.63 -11.03
N LEU A 210 -5.64 -8.67 -11.50
CA LEU A 210 -6.17 -9.81 -12.26
C LEU A 210 -5.65 -9.86 -13.70
N GLY A 211 -5.10 -8.75 -14.21
CA GLY A 211 -4.57 -8.70 -15.58
C GLY A 211 -5.64 -9.02 -16.63
N VAL A 212 -6.86 -8.51 -16.43
CA VAL A 212 -7.98 -8.75 -17.36
C VAL A 212 -7.84 -7.81 -18.55
N GLU A 213 -7.53 -8.38 -19.70
CA GLU A 213 -7.36 -7.67 -20.97
C GLU A 213 -8.63 -7.75 -21.84
N HIS A 214 -8.63 -7.00 -22.94
CA HIS A 214 -9.69 -7.06 -23.94
C HIS A 214 -9.87 -8.49 -24.50
N GLY A 215 -11.11 -8.93 -24.61
CA GLY A 215 -11.47 -10.26 -25.14
C GLY A 215 -11.31 -11.40 -24.14
N MET A 216 -10.82 -11.16 -22.92
CA MET A 216 -10.72 -12.19 -21.89
C MET A 216 -12.10 -12.53 -21.30
N GLN A 217 -12.31 -13.82 -21.05
CA GLN A 217 -13.45 -14.29 -20.27
C GLN A 217 -13.17 -14.12 -18.79
N ILE A 218 -14.08 -13.45 -18.09
CA ILE A 218 -14.10 -13.37 -16.64
C ILE A 218 -15.35 -14.04 -16.09
N ARG A 219 -15.25 -14.46 -14.83
CA ARG A 219 -16.42 -14.84 -14.03
C ARG A 219 -16.61 -13.83 -12.92
N VAL A 220 -17.83 -13.33 -12.78
CA VAL A 220 -18.23 -12.50 -11.66
C VAL A 220 -19.19 -13.32 -10.80
N SER A 221 -18.83 -13.57 -9.54
CA SER A 221 -19.67 -14.31 -8.60
C SER A 221 -19.99 -13.45 -7.37
N ALA A 222 -21.15 -13.66 -6.76
CA ALA A 222 -21.57 -12.90 -5.59
C ALA A 222 -22.32 -13.76 -4.56
N GLN A 223 -22.18 -13.40 -3.28
CA GLN A 223 -22.92 -14.00 -2.17
C GLN A 223 -23.42 -12.93 -1.21
N GLY A 224 -24.63 -13.08 -0.70
CA GLY A 224 -25.25 -12.15 0.24
C GLY A 224 -26.69 -11.80 -0.11
N ALA A 225 -27.31 -10.96 0.72
CA ALA A 225 -28.73 -10.65 0.65
C ALA A 225 -29.17 -10.00 -0.69
N ASP A 226 -28.27 -9.26 -1.34
CA ASP A 226 -28.50 -8.57 -2.60
C ASP A 226 -27.62 -9.11 -3.75
N ALA A 227 -27.10 -10.34 -3.63
CA ALA A 227 -26.20 -10.95 -4.62
C ALA A 227 -26.78 -10.98 -6.04
N ARG A 228 -28.04 -11.40 -6.20
CA ARG A 228 -28.71 -11.45 -7.50
C ARG A 228 -28.80 -10.06 -8.16
N THR A 229 -29.21 -9.07 -7.39
CA THR A 229 -29.31 -7.68 -7.86
C THR A 229 -27.94 -7.12 -8.22
N ALA A 230 -26.92 -7.41 -7.41
CA ALA A 230 -25.54 -7.00 -7.67
C ALA A 230 -25.02 -7.58 -8.99
N LEU A 231 -25.22 -8.89 -9.21
CA LEU A 231 -24.81 -9.57 -10.43
C LEU A 231 -25.51 -9.00 -11.66
N GLN A 232 -26.82 -8.79 -11.60
CA GLN A 232 -27.56 -8.19 -12.70
C GLN A 232 -27.03 -6.81 -13.07
N SER A 233 -26.86 -5.91 -12.08
CA SER A 233 -26.33 -4.57 -12.34
C SER A 233 -24.89 -4.59 -12.87
N LEU A 234 -24.04 -5.47 -12.37
CA LEU A 234 -22.66 -5.60 -12.84
C LEU A 234 -22.58 -6.18 -14.25
N GLN A 235 -23.46 -7.13 -14.58
CA GLN A 235 -23.57 -7.68 -15.92
C GLN A 235 -23.99 -6.60 -16.91
N GLU A 236 -25.06 -5.85 -16.62
CA GLU A 236 -25.52 -4.73 -17.44
C GLU A 236 -24.42 -3.67 -17.64
N ALA A 237 -23.65 -3.37 -16.59
CA ALA A 237 -22.57 -2.39 -16.67
C ALA A 237 -21.39 -2.88 -17.53
N LEU A 238 -21.08 -4.18 -17.51
CA LEU A 238 -20.08 -4.79 -18.41
C LEU A 238 -20.55 -4.79 -19.87
N GLU A 239 -21.83 -5.11 -20.09
CA GLU A 239 -22.45 -5.06 -21.42
C GLU A 239 -22.49 -3.63 -22.00
N GLN A 240 -22.58 -2.61 -21.14
CA GLN A 240 -22.48 -1.19 -21.50
C GLN A 240 -21.03 -0.65 -21.51
N ASN A 241 -20.03 -1.52 -21.61
CA ASN A 241 -18.60 -1.18 -21.65
C ASN A 241 -18.12 -0.31 -20.48
N LEU A 242 -18.77 -0.35 -19.31
CA LEU A 242 -18.38 0.38 -18.11
C LEU A 242 -18.10 1.88 -18.37
N GLY A 243 -18.91 2.53 -19.21
CA GLY A 243 -18.78 3.96 -19.51
C GLY A 243 -17.56 4.35 -20.35
N GLU A 244 -16.96 3.40 -21.08
CA GLU A 244 -16.20 3.74 -22.28
C GLU A 244 -17.20 4.21 -23.35
N GLU A 245 -17.10 5.49 -23.73
CA GLU A 245 -17.76 5.99 -24.91
C GLU A 245 -17.26 5.15 -26.10
N GLU A 246 -18.18 4.55 -26.87
CA GLU A 246 -17.84 4.09 -28.21
C GLU A 246 -17.19 5.27 -28.91
N ALA A 247 -15.88 5.19 -29.11
CA ALA A 247 -15.23 6.08 -30.05
C ALA A 247 -15.87 5.76 -31.39
N GLU A 248 -16.92 6.52 -31.74
CA GLU A 248 -17.41 6.62 -33.11
C GLU A 248 -16.16 6.77 -33.97
N ALA A 249 -16.00 5.82 -34.88
CA ALA A 249 -14.94 5.84 -35.85
C ALA A 249 -15.06 7.17 -36.61
N GLN A 250 -14.26 8.16 -36.22
CA GLN A 250 -14.08 9.34 -37.03
C GLN A 250 -13.52 8.85 -38.37
N PRO A 251 -14.19 9.13 -39.50
CA PRO A 251 -13.68 8.73 -40.79
C PRO A 251 -12.29 9.32 -40.95
N THR A 252 -11.35 8.48 -41.38
CA THR A 252 -10.02 8.89 -41.82
C THR A 252 -10.14 10.05 -42.81
N THR A 253 -9.90 11.27 -42.35
CA THR A 253 -9.61 12.40 -43.24
C THR A 253 -8.10 12.45 -43.42
N GLN A 254 -7.69 12.30 -44.69
CA GLN A 254 -6.33 12.50 -45.16
C GLN A 254 -5.78 13.86 -44.69
N PRO A 255 -4.45 13.99 -44.56
CA PRO A 255 -3.83 15.26 -44.19
C PRO A 255 -3.89 16.20 -45.38
N ASP A 256 -4.61 17.32 -45.27
CA ASP A 256 -4.25 18.50 -46.05
C ASP A 256 -4.70 19.83 -45.46
N ALA A 257 -3.84 20.82 -45.69
CA ALA A 257 -4.01 22.27 -45.61
C ALA A 257 -4.11 22.98 -44.23
N GLN A 258 -2.94 23.43 -43.78
CA GLN A 258 -2.62 24.83 -43.40
C GLN A 258 -3.60 25.56 -42.46
N ALA A 259 -3.33 25.52 -41.15
CA ALA A 259 -3.66 26.61 -40.25
C ALA A 259 -2.47 27.59 -40.19
N ALA A 260 -2.65 28.71 -40.88
CA ALA A 260 -1.74 29.84 -40.92
C ALA A 260 -1.59 30.49 -39.54
N TRP A 261 -0.41 30.36 -38.95
CA TRP A 261 0.07 31.29 -37.94
C TRP A 261 1.51 31.67 -38.27
N THR A 262 1.73 32.95 -38.59
CA THR A 262 3.06 33.52 -38.80
C THR A 262 3.28 34.64 -37.79
N PRO A 263 4.34 34.60 -36.97
CA PRO A 263 4.67 35.68 -36.05
C PRO A 263 5.03 36.94 -36.83
N GLN A 264 4.37 38.06 -36.55
CA GLN A 264 4.52 39.31 -37.33
C GLN A 264 5.78 40.13 -37.00
N THR A 265 6.60 39.74 -36.01
CA THR A 265 7.93 40.32 -35.78
C THR A 265 8.84 39.34 -35.02
N ALA A 266 9.98 39.01 -35.60
CA ALA A 266 11.09 38.33 -34.92
C ALA A 266 12.18 39.37 -34.62
N ASN A 267 11.96 40.20 -33.60
CA ASN A 267 12.98 41.15 -33.15
C ASN A 267 12.99 41.20 -31.61
N ALA A 268 13.78 40.29 -31.03
CA ALA A 268 14.49 40.36 -29.76
C ALA A 268 14.51 38.97 -29.10
N THR A 269 15.50 38.16 -29.44
CA THR A 269 15.90 37.05 -28.58
C THR A 269 16.58 37.62 -27.35
N PHE A 270 15.95 37.52 -26.19
CA PHE A 270 16.62 37.81 -24.92
C PHE A 270 17.56 36.65 -24.59
N SER A 271 18.87 36.92 -24.64
CA SER A 271 19.89 35.98 -24.15
C SER A 271 19.87 36.00 -22.62
N GLY A 272 19.16 35.06 -22.00
CA GLY A 272 19.22 34.85 -20.56
C GLY A 272 20.61 34.35 -20.14
N ILE A 273 21.20 34.99 -19.14
CA ILE A 273 22.52 34.68 -18.61
C ILE A 273 22.37 33.53 -17.59
N SER A 274 23.12 32.45 -17.72
CA SER A 274 23.19 31.40 -16.69
C SER A 274 23.80 31.95 -15.40
N ALA A 275 23.06 31.90 -14.29
CA ALA A 275 23.63 32.09 -12.97
C ALA A 275 24.25 30.78 -12.47
N ALA A 276 25.54 30.83 -12.16
CA ALA A 276 26.34 29.77 -11.55
C ALA A 276 26.30 29.86 -9.98
N PRO A 277 26.91 28.92 -9.24
CA PRO A 277 26.45 28.46 -7.91
C PRO A 277 27.03 29.21 -6.68
N ALA A 278 26.29 29.05 -5.57
CA ALA A 278 26.60 29.08 -4.13
C ALA A 278 27.83 29.84 -3.57
N SER A 279 27.58 30.66 -2.53
CA SER A 279 28.49 30.76 -1.37
C SER A 279 27.76 31.14 -0.08
N ARG A 280 28.04 30.32 0.94
CA ARG A 280 27.75 30.40 2.37
C ARG A 280 28.40 31.65 3.00
N LEU A 281 27.73 32.31 3.94
CA LEU A 281 28.35 33.27 4.87
C LEU A 281 27.78 33.01 6.27
N ASP A 282 28.69 32.59 7.16
CA ASP A 282 28.51 32.55 8.60
C ASP A 282 28.36 33.99 9.15
N GLN A 283 27.44 34.17 10.10
CA GLN A 283 27.63 34.94 11.34
C GLN A 283 26.67 34.39 12.41
#